data_AF-A0A0L8GYI2-F1
#
_entry.id   AF-A0A0L8GYI2-F1
#
_cell.length_a   1.000
_cell.length_b   1.000
_cell.length_c   1.000
_cell.angle_alpha   90.00
_cell.angle_beta   90.00
_cell.angle_gamma   90.00
#
_symmetry.space_group_name_H-M   'P 1'
#
loop_
_entity.id
_entity.type
_entity.pdbx_description
1 polymer ?
#
loop_
_entity_poly.entity_id
_entity_poly.type
_entity_poly.pdbx_seq_one_letter_code
_entity_poly.pdbx_strand_id
1 'polypeptide(L)'
;MGAQLDNSHSIPNYLSDLQNFFLSEPGIMSDRNIQFKASMVGMWLDMEIPVVLEQISNLLQLKHFQKVKVQLSRQGLKLTKKGKLPGLSSEDLIPLQNIEDIFVDNSIPTCFICITTACSSSPTQIMALKCLNEICARGIVTHYKILTGE
;
A
#
# COMPACT_ATOMS: atom_id res chain seq x y z
N MET A 1 28.68 -22.42 35.07
CA MET A 1 28.74 -21.20 34.23
C MET A 1 27.84 -21.44 33.05
N GLY A 2 26.62 -20.92 33.08
CA GLY A 2 25.62 -21.14 32.06
C GLY A 2 24.93 -19.82 31.72
N ALA A 3 24.91 -19.50 30.44
CA ALA A 3 23.93 -18.62 29.81
C ALA A 3 24.00 -18.91 28.30
N GLN A 4 23.22 -19.91 27.86
CA GLN A 4 22.78 -19.99 26.47
C GLN A 4 21.83 -18.81 26.24
N LEU A 5 22.18 -17.95 25.28
CA LEU A 5 21.32 -16.87 24.81
C LEU A 5 20.27 -17.48 23.87
N ASP A 6 19.10 -17.77 24.41
CA ASP A 6 17.86 -17.93 23.66
C ASP A 6 17.46 -16.55 23.10
N ASN A 7 17.97 -16.21 21.90
CA ASN A 7 17.43 -15.12 21.10
C ASN A 7 16.34 -15.70 20.19
N SER A 8 15.22 -16.04 20.81
CA SER A 8 13.92 -16.13 20.14
C SER A 8 13.60 -14.76 19.56
N HIS A 9 14.04 -14.51 18.31
CA HIS A 9 13.49 -13.43 17.49
C HIS A 9 12.07 -13.82 17.13
N SER A 10 11.15 -13.49 18.03
CA SER A 10 9.72 -13.49 17.81
C SER A 10 9.47 -12.65 16.56
N ILE A 11 9.21 -13.33 15.44
CA ILE A 11 8.57 -12.73 14.28
C ILE A 11 7.33 -12.01 14.84
N PRO A 12 7.20 -10.68 14.69
CA PRO A 12 6.11 -9.95 15.33
C PRO A 12 4.80 -10.60 14.92
N ASN A 13 3.92 -10.85 15.91
CA ASN A 13 2.57 -11.45 15.76
C ASN A 13 1.72 -10.85 14.63
N TYR A 14 2.13 -9.72 14.08
CA TYR A 14 1.52 -9.05 12.95
C TYR A 14 1.45 -9.87 11.66
N LEU A 15 2.41 -10.76 11.35
CA LEU A 15 2.30 -11.65 10.18
C LEU A 15 1.19 -12.69 10.37
N SER A 16 1.05 -13.21 11.58
CA SER A 16 -0.03 -14.10 11.98
C SER A 16 -1.38 -13.38 11.94
N ASP A 17 -1.43 -12.13 12.40
CA ASP A 17 -2.63 -11.29 12.38
C ASP A 17 -3.03 -10.89 10.95
N LEU A 18 -2.05 -10.64 10.07
CA LEU A 18 -2.28 -10.45 8.64
C LEU A 18 -2.82 -11.72 8.01
N GLN A 19 -2.17 -12.87 8.21
CA GLN A 19 -2.66 -14.15 7.71
C GLN A 19 -4.09 -14.43 8.19
N ASN A 20 -4.37 -14.26 9.48
CA ASN A 20 -5.70 -14.47 10.05
C ASN A 20 -6.74 -13.47 9.54
N PHE A 21 -6.37 -12.20 9.31
CA PHE A 21 -7.24 -11.19 8.72
C PHE A 21 -7.58 -11.50 7.26
N PHE A 22 -6.59 -11.85 6.44
CA PHE A 22 -6.82 -12.22 5.04
C PHE A 22 -7.52 -13.58 4.88
N LEU A 23 -7.41 -14.48 5.87
CA LEU A 23 -8.21 -15.71 5.91
C LEU A 23 -9.68 -15.47 6.32
N SER A 24 -9.99 -14.36 7.00
CA SER A 24 -11.34 -14.04 7.51
C SER A 24 -12.12 -13.01 6.68
N GLU A 25 -11.43 -12.21 5.87
CA GLU A 25 -11.99 -11.26 4.90
C GLU A 25 -11.84 -11.79 3.46
N PRO A 26 -12.60 -11.28 2.47
CA PRO A 26 -12.52 -11.73 1.07
C PRO A 26 -11.25 -11.24 0.34
N GLY A 27 -10.07 -11.35 0.97
CA GLY A 27 -8.76 -11.02 0.42
C GLY A 27 -7.89 -12.27 0.33
N ILE A 28 -7.43 -12.61 -0.87
CA ILE A 28 -6.58 -13.79 -1.07
C ILE A 28 -5.12 -13.37 -0.81
N MET A 29 -4.51 -13.88 0.25
CA MET A 29 -3.06 -13.94 0.40
C MET A 29 -2.56 -15.27 -0.16
N SER A 30 -1.70 -15.20 -1.16
CA SER A 30 -0.83 -16.31 -1.56
C SER A 30 0.62 -15.84 -1.43
N ASP A 31 1.59 -16.76 -1.34
CA ASP A 31 3.04 -16.43 -1.29
C ASP A 31 3.55 -15.50 -2.40
N ARG A 32 2.70 -15.17 -3.39
CA ARG A 32 3.07 -14.40 -4.58
C ARG A 32 2.22 -13.13 -4.80
N ASN A 33 1.05 -13.02 -4.18
CA ASN A 33 0.09 -11.94 -4.45
C ASN A 33 -0.77 -11.60 -3.22
N ILE A 34 -1.02 -10.31 -2.99
CA ILE A 34 -2.04 -9.79 -2.06
C ILE A 34 -3.11 -9.04 -2.83
N GLN A 35 -4.38 -9.25 -2.49
CA GLN A 35 -5.50 -8.50 -3.05
C GLN A 35 -6.50 -8.03 -1.99
N PHE A 36 -6.92 -6.77 -2.06
CA PHE A 36 -7.88 -6.17 -1.12
C PHE A 36 -8.66 -5.03 -1.77
N LYS A 37 -9.64 -4.50 -1.03
CA LYS A 37 -10.42 -3.31 -1.43
C LYS A 37 -9.87 -2.10 -0.68
N ALA A 38 -9.67 -1.02 -1.42
CA ALA A 38 -9.29 0.29 -0.88
C ALA A 38 -10.16 1.38 -1.50
N SER A 39 -9.94 2.61 -1.09
CA SER A 39 -10.52 3.78 -1.75
C SER A 39 -9.43 4.76 -2.13
N MET A 40 -9.46 5.24 -3.38
CA MET A 40 -8.51 6.24 -3.85
C MET A 40 -8.79 7.57 -3.14
N VAL A 41 -7.80 8.08 -2.41
CA VAL A 41 -7.90 9.39 -1.75
C VAL A 41 -7.51 10.49 -2.73
N GLY A 42 -6.36 10.30 -3.40
CA GLY A 42 -5.84 11.28 -4.34
C GLY A 42 -4.55 10.81 -5.00
N MET A 43 -4.14 11.60 -5.99
CA MET A 43 -2.92 11.41 -6.76
C MET A 43 -2.32 12.78 -7.04
N TRP A 44 -1.02 12.92 -6.82
CA TRP A 44 -0.27 14.17 -6.92
C TRP A 44 0.97 13.95 -7.77
N LEU A 45 1.42 15.00 -8.45
CA LEU A 45 2.61 15.01 -9.29
C LEU A 45 3.57 16.06 -8.77
N ASP A 46 4.85 15.70 -8.63
CA ASP A 46 5.96 16.59 -8.22
C ASP A 46 5.66 17.42 -6.97
N MET A 47 4.96 16.83 -6.00
CA MET A 47 4.57 17.49 -4.77
C MET A 47 5.39 16.95 -3.59
N GLU A 48 5.78 17.84 -2.67
CA GLU A 48 6.49 17.44 -1.47
C GLU A 48 5.61 16.59 -0.54
N ILE A 49 6.19 15.54 0.05
CA ILE A 49 5.48 14.59 0.93
C ILE A 49 4.72 15.29 2.08
N PRO A 50 5.27 16.27 2.81
CA PRO A 50 4.52 16.95 3.88
C PRO A 50 3.24 17.63 3.40
N VAL A 51 3.28 18.25 2.21
CA VAL A 51 2.11 18.90 1.59
C VAL A 51 1.07 17.86 1.19
N VAL A 52 1.51 16.72 0.65
CA VAL A 52 0.61 15.61 0.30
C VAL A 52 -0.08 15.04 1.55
N LEU A 53 0.65 14.85 2.65
CA LEU A 53 0.10 14.34 3.91
C LEU A 53 -0.98 15.28 4.51
N GLU A 54 -0.75 16.59 4.45
CA GLU A 54 -1.74 17.59 4.84
C GLU A 54 -3.00 17.49 3.97
N GLN A 55 -2.84 17.39 2.65
CA GLN A 55 -3.98 17.25 1.74
C GLN A 55 -4.75 15.95 1.95
N ILE A 56 -4.07 14.82 2.19
CA ILE A 56 -4.72 13.56 2.52
C ILE A 56 -5.57 13.72 3.79
N SER A 57 -5.01 14.32 4.84
CA SER A 57 -5.72 14.54 6.10
C SER A 57 -7.00 15.36 5.92
N ASN A 58 -6.94 16.40 5.10
CA ASN A 58 -8.10 17.22 4.76
C ASN A 58 -9.14 16.45 3.93
N LEU A 59 -8.69 15.73 2.89
CA LEU A 59 -9.57 14.96 2.01
C LEU A 59 -10.30 13.85 2.76
N LEU A 60 -9.64 13.19 3.72
CA LEU A 60 -10.23 12.12 4.56
C LEU A 60 -11.53 12.54 5.28
N GLN A 61 -11.76 13.85 5.46
CA GLN A 61 -12.98 14.39 6.06
C GLN A 61 -14.19 14.38 5.11
N LEU A 62 -13.98 14.33 3.79
CA LEU A 62 -15.02 14.44 2.75
C LEU A 62 -15.85 13.15 2.52
N LYS A 63 -15.49 12.04 3.20
CA LYS A 63 -16.19 10.74 3.29
C LYS A 63 -16.47 9.96 1.99
N HIS A 64 -16.43 10.59 0.81
CA HIS A 64 -16.74 9.94 -0.47
C HIS A 64 -15.48 9.74 -1.31
N PHE A 65 -15.04 8.49 -1.40
CA PHE A 65 -13.89 8.08 -2.18
C PHE A 65 -14.25 7.00 -3.19
N GLN A 66 -13.54 6.98 -4.31
CA GLN A 66 -13.73 5.95 -5.30
C GLN A 66 -13.14 4.63 -4.82
N LYS A 67 -13.98 3.59 -4.72
CA LYS A 67 -13.54 2.25 -4.35
C LYS A 67 -12.73 1.62 -5.48
N VAL A 68 -11.58 1.06 -5.12
CA VAL A 68 -10.66 0.36 -6.00
C VAL A 68 -10.29 -1.00 -5.40
N LYS A 69 -10.02 -1.97 -6.26
CA LYS A 69 -9.41 -3.24 -5.90
C LYS A 69 -7.91 -3.10 -6.15
N VAL A 70 -7.12 -3.33 -5.12
CA VAL A 70 -5.68 -3.24 -5.17
C VAL A 70 -5.13 -4.65 -5.18
N GLN A 71 -4.17 -4.91 -6.06
CA GLN A 71 -3.42 -6.16 -6.10
C GLN A 71 -1.93 -5.84 -6.15
N LEU A 72 -1.18 -6.32 -5.16
CA LEU A 72 0.27 -6.21 -5.14
C LEU A 72 0.87 -7.58 -5.44
N SER A 73 1.85 -7.62 -6.35
CA SER A 73 2.49 -8.83 -6.85
C SER A 73 3.93 -8.56 -7.29
N ARG A 74 4.67 -9.60 -7.69
CA ARG A 74 5.98 -9.44 -8.33
C ARG A 74 5.96 -8.64 -9.64
N GLN A 75 4.81 -8.56 -10.30
CA GLN A 75 4.65 -7.72 -11.50
C GLN A 75 4.52 -6.24 -11.12
N GLY A 76 4.13 -5.94 -9.88
CA GLY A 76 3.88 -4.60 -9.38
C GLY A 76 2.50 -4.44 -8.74
N LEU A 77 2.07 -3.18 -8.66
CA LEU A 77 0.81 -2.76 -8.07
C LEU A 77 -0.25 -2.56 -9.16
N LYS A 78 -1.25 -3.43 -9.19
CA LYS A 78 -2.40 -3.32 -10.09
C LYS A 78 -3.60 -2.70 -9.37
N LEU A 79 -4.16 -1.67 -9.96
CA LEU A 79 -5.41 -1.04 -9.52
C LEU A 79 -6.54 -1.36 -10.48
N THR A 80 -7.60 -1.98 -9.96
CA THR A 80 -8.81 -2.31 -10.74
C THR A 80 -10.00 -1.58 -10.15
N LYS A 81 -10.76 -0.90 -11.00
CA LYS A 81 -11.87 -0.02 -10.63
C LYS A 81 -13.14 -0.46 -11.35
N LYS A 82 -14.30 -0.22 -10.74
CA LYS A 82 -15.58 -0.25 -11.48
C LYS A 82 -15.78 1.15 -12.11
N GLY A 83 -15.40 1.32 -13.39
CA GLY A 83 -15.52 2.59 -14.14
C GLY A 83 -14.17 3.18 -14.60
N LYS A 84 -14.18 4.24 -15.43
CA LYS A 84 -12.94 4.93 -15.88
C LYS A 84 -12.50 5.98 -14.85
N LEU A 85 -11.23 6.01 -14.43
CA LEU A 85 -10.64 7.14 -13.70
C LEU A 85 -10.15 8.16 -14.75
N PRO A 86 -10.27 9.48 -14.50
CA PRO A 86 -9.54 10.47 -15.29
C PRO A 86 -8.02 10.25 -15.11
N GLY A 87 -7.28 10.21 -16.22
CA GLY A 87 -5.81 10.11 -16.24
C GLY A 87 -5.21 8.70 -16.15
N LEU A 88 -6.04 7.65 -16.08
CA LEU A 88 -5.59 6.28 -15.77
C LEU A 88 -6.41 5.28 -16.61
N SER A 89 -5.71 4.43 -17.39
CA SER A 89 -6.28 3.44 -18.30
C SER A 89 -7.15 2.39 -17.58
N SER A 90 -7.88 1.54 -18.30
CA SER A 90 -8.85 0.60 -17.69
C SER A 90 -8.23 -0.46 -16.76
N GLU A 91 -6.91 -0.66 -16.84
CA GLU A 91 -6.13 -1.55 -15.98
C GLU A 91 -4.77 -0.91 -15.71
N ASP A 92 -4.60 -0.28 -14.56
CA ASP A 92 -3.35 0.42 -14.24
C ASP A 92 -2.45 -0.51 -13.44
N LEU A 93 -1.55 -1.19 -14.15
CA LEU A 93 -0.42 -1.91 -13.56
C LEU A 93 0.76 -0.94 -13.46
N ILE A 94 1.16 -0.63 -12.24
CA ILE A 94 2.40 0.07 -11.93
C ILE A 94 3.47 -1.00 -11.73
N PRO A 95 4.46 -1.13 -12.63
CA PRO A 95 5.52 -2.12 -12.49
C PRO A 95 6.25 -1.96 -11.16
N LEU A 96 6.65 -3.06 -10.52
CA LEU A 96 7.33 -3.02 -9.23
C LEU A 96 8.60 -2.15 -9.26
N GLN A 97 9.35 -2.21 -10.37
CA GLN A 97 10.57 -1.42 -10.59
C GLN A 97 10.33 0.10 -10.70
N ASN A 98 9.09 0.53 -10.92
CA ASN A 98 8.70 1.95 -11.00
C ASN A 98 8.16 2.47 -9.65
N ILE A 99 8.05 1.60 -8.65
CA ILE A 99 7.66 1.97 -7.29
C ILE A 99 8.94 2.30 -6.54
N GLU A 100 9.07 3.54 -6.08
CA GLU A 100 10.23 3.98 -5.29
C GLU A 100 10.06 3.59 -3.84
N ASP A 101 8.86 3.79 -3.29
CA ASP A 101 8.56 3.46 -1.91
C ASP A 101 7.05 3.26 -1.70
N ILE A 102 6.72 2.45 -0.68
CA ILE A 102 5.37 2.34 -0.14
C ILE A 102 5.47 2.41 1.38
N PHE A 103 4.75 3.36 1.99
CA PHE A 103 4.76 3.55 3.44
C PHE A 103 3.39 3.89 4.01
N VAL A 104 3.29 3.84 5.33
CA VAL A 104 2.12 4.31 6.10
C VAL A 104 2.60 5.39 7.04
N ASP A 105 2.00 6.58 6.94
CA ASP A 105 2.27 7.67 7.86
C ASP A 105 1.42 7.54 9.14
N ASN A 106 2.03 7.86 10.29
CA ASN A 106 1.37 7.68 11.60
C ASN A 106 0.19 8.64 11.83
N SER A 107 0.13 9.78 11.12
CA SER A 107 -1.00 10.71 11.19
C SER A 107 -2.24 10.19 10.45
N ILE A 108 -2.04 9.30 9.47
CA ILE A 108 -3.09 8.73 8.61
C ILE A 108 -2.94 7.21 8.50
N PRO A 109 -2.99 6.48 9.63
CA PRO A 109 -2.58 5.07 9.70
C PRO A 109 -3.43 4.12 8.86
N THR A 110 -4.63 4.56 8.45
CA THR A 110 -5.51 3.79 7.56
C THR A 110 -5.19 3.96 6.08
N CYS A 111 -4.21 4.78 5.73
CA CYS A 111 -3.79 5.02 4.36
C CYS A 111 -2.37 4.48 4.15
N PHE A 112 -2.15 3.84 3.01
CA PHE A 112 -0.79 3.66 2.50
C PHE A 112 -0.55 4.67 1.38
N ILE A 113 0.69 5.15 1.31
CA ILE A 113 1.18 6.08 0.31
C ILE A 113 2.15 5.30 -0.57
N CYS A 114 2.00 5.45 -1.87
CA CYS A 114 2.84 4.84 -2.90
C CYS A 114 3.52 5.98 -3.68
N ILE A 115 4.84 5.96 -3.74
CA ILE A 115 5.64 6.86 -4.56
C ILE A 115 6.10 6.09 -5.78
N THR A 116 5.91 6.68 -6.96
CA THR A 116 6.20 6.03 -8.23
C THR A 116 6.85 6.99 -9.20
N THR A 117 7.79 6.47 -9.99
CA THR A 117 8.51 7.23 -11.02
C THR A 117 8.69 6.31 -12.22
N ALA A 118 8.20 6.71 -13.40
CA ALA A 118 8.24 5.87 -14.59
C ALA A 118 9.63 5.78 -15.23
N CYS A 119 10.41 6.86 -15.16
CA CYS A 119 11.81 6.94 -15.52
C CYS A 119 12.47 8.12 -14.79
N SER A 120 13.81 8.19 -14.76
CA SER A 120 14.53 9.26 -14.04
C SER A 120 14.23 10.69 -14.47
N SER A 121 13.60 10.88 -15.63
CA SER A 121 13.16 12.19 -16.14
C SER A 121 11.64 12.39 -16.08
N SER A 122 10.87 11.39 -15.62
CA SER A 122 9.43 11.53 -15.44
C SER A 122 9.10 12.19 -14.10
N PRO A 123 7.98 12.93 -14.02
CA PRO A 123 7.53 13.48 -12.75
C PRO A 123 7.27 12.38 -11.73
N THR A 124 7.63 12.65 -10.47
CA THR A 124 7.34 11.73 -9.36
C THR A 124 5.86 11.81 -9.07
N GLN A 125 5.20 10.65 -9.08
CA GLN A 125 3.79 10.52 -8.76
C GLN A 125 3.62 9.93 -7.37
N ILE A 126 2.82 10.61 -6.55
CA ILE A 126 2.45 10.15 -5.22
C ILE A 126 0.97 9.80 -5.22
N MET A 127 0.64 8.64 -4.68
CA MET A 127 -0.72 8.13 -4.65
C MET A 127 -1.07 7.68 -3.23
N ALA A 128 -2.26 8.06 -2.76
CA ALA A 128 -2.74 7.66 -1.44
C ALA A 128 -4.03 6.86 -1.54
N LEU A 129 -4.03 5.70 -0.88
CA LEU A 129 -5.18 4.82 -0.83
C LEU A 129 -5.58 4.55 0.61
N LYS A 130 -6.86 4.79 0.90
CA LYS A 130 -7.49 4.48 2.17
C LYS A 130 -7.90 3.01 2.22
N CYS A 131 -7.35 2.27 3.15
CA CYS A 131 -7.72 0.90 3.46
C CYS A 131 -8.90 0.84 4.44
N LEU A 132 -9.40 -0.38 4.68
CA LEU A 132 -10.44 -0.62 5.68
C LEU A 132 -9.95 -0.26 7.10
N ASN A 133 -8.71 -0.60 7.41
CA ASN A 133 -8.06 -0.38 8.70
C ASN A 133 -6.53 -0.25 8.53
N GLU A 134 -5.83 0.09 9.61
CA GLU A 134 -4.37 0.21 9.65
C GLU A 134 -3.64 -1.10 9.35
N ILE A 135 -4.19 -2.23 9.80
CA ILE A 135 -3.62 -3.56 9.55
C ILE A 135 -3.55 -3.82 8.05
N CYS A 136 -4.58 -3.47 7.28
CA CYS A 136 -4.54 -3.60 5.82
C CYS A 136 -3.46 -2.72 5.20
N ALA A 137 -3.36 -1.45 5.63
CA ALA A 137 -2.41 -0.49 5.10
C ALA A 137 -0.96 -0.95 5.32
N ARG A 138 -0.62 -1.31 6.56
CA ARG A 138 0.70 -1.82 6.91
C ARG A 138 1.01 -3.18 6.28
N GLY A 139 0.01 -4.02 6.06
CA GLY A 139 0.18 -5.33 5.42
C GLY A 139 0.71 -5.24 4.00
N ILE A 140 0.31 -4.19 3.27
CA ILE A 140 0.79 -3.90 1.92
C ILE A 140 2.25 -3.49 1.94
N VAL A 141 2.62 -2.60 2.86
CA VAL A 141 4.01 -2.16 3.05
C VAL A 141 4.90 -3.36 3.36
N THR A 142 4.48 -4.21 4.29
CA THR A 142 5.24 -5.44 4.62
C THR A 142 5.37 -6.36 3.41
N HIS A 143 4.30 -6.57 2.64
CA HIS A 143 4.37 -7.43 1.46
C HIS A 143 5.22 -6.83 0.34
N TYR A 144 5.19 -5.51 0.16
CA TYR A 144 6.06 -4.80 -0.77
C TYR A 144 7.54 -5.07 -0.44
N LYS A 145 7.93 -4.90 0.83
CA LYS A 145 9.28 -5.18 1.31
C LYS A 145 9.71 -6.63 1.07
N ILE A 146 8.82 -7.59 1.33
CA ILE A 146 9.06 -9.01 1.00
C ILE A 146 9.30 -9.22 -0.50
N LEU A 147 8.59 -8.50 -1.36
CA LEU A 147 8.73 -8.60 -2.82
C LEU A 147 10.01 -7.93 -3.34
N THR A 148 10.47 -6.85 -2.70
CA THR A 148 11.70 -6.12 -3.07
C THR A 148 12.96 -6.67 -2.38
N GLY A 149 12.80 -7.47 -1.33
CA GLY A 149 13.91 -8.04 -0.56
C GLY A 149 14.49 -7.08 0.48
N GLU A 150 13.72 -6.08 0.90
CA GLU A 150 14.02 -5.14 2.01
C GLU A 150 13.57 -5.69 3.37
#